data_AF-A0A960WLB7-F1
#
_entry.id   AF-A0A960WLB7-F1
#
_cell.length_a   1.000
_cell.length_b   1.000
_cell.length_c   1.000
_cell.angle_alpha   90.00
_cell.angle_beta   90.00
_cell.angle_gamma   90.00
#
_symmetry.space_group_name_H-M   'P 1'
#
loop_
_entity.id
_entity.type
_entity.pdbx_description
1 polymer ?
#
loop_
_entity_poly.entity_id
_entity_poly.type
_entity_poly.pdbx_seq_one_letter_code
_entity_poly.pdbx_strand_id
1 'polypeptide(L)'
;MLYGWYQKIMFSQNFTEREIQKIHAQRINIIALFQQQVSYCIHREYSHAMYRCRILKTLQGCFNLGCLISVFILTAQIEAQQPAGGAPLKKIIYVDLRNVSGRSDYQWIENSVGNNMHKTASAKYQYTRIEKTEWSSRAEDLGITPQDYDNQVLMRRLGFSLGADGVIFGSFEILQKGGATRLSITGKILSVIDNSIVSEKTVESGLDSTVFDATDELSESLASKIRDLFFPTDTGALWRTALLPGWGHFYKQRPVWGYITSGVFGAAFAYSSYSVVSYFIAKSEYDNYVPENVKTPQGETALVNEAEASAKFAQLLSDQNTKSDSALTSLYILGGIYAISLIHAWFIDAEVYATSTTESPQGTKSGVIGAVYPTYDPMMREAGVGFQLRYSF
;
A
#
# COMPACT_ATOMS: atom_id res chain seq x y z
N MET A 1 -18.45 14.91 17.30
CA MET A 1 -18.15 14.23 18.59
C MET A 1 -17.35 12.94 18.41
N LEU A 2 -17.67 12.05 17.45
CA LEU A 2 -16.89 10.83 17.19
C LEU A 2 -15.42 11.07 16.78
N TYR A 3 -15.15 12.11 15.98
CA TYR A 3 -13.78 12.44 15.52
C TYR A 3 -12.84 12.92 16.64
N GLY A 4 -13.35 13.70 17.60
CA GLY A 4 -12.59 14.14 18.78
C GLY A 4 -12.35 13.03 19.81
N TRP A 5 -13.24 12.03 19.85
CA TRP A 5 -13.06 10.84 20.69
C TRP A 5 -11.99 9.91 20.11
N TYR A 6 -11.94 9.77 18.79
CA TYR A 6 -10.96 8.93 18.07
C TYR A 6 -9.52 9.47 18.19
N GLN A 7 -9.33 10.80 18.06
CA GLN A 7 -8.00 11.40 18.22
C GLN A 7 -7.43 11.27 19.65
N LYS A 8 -8.29 11.23 20.68
CA LYS A 8 -7.86 11.12 22.08
C LYS A 8 -7.37 9.71 22.45
N ILE A 9 -7.83 8.69 21.73
CA ILE A 9 -7.43 7.28 21.93
C ILE A 9 -6.09 6.98 21.24
N MET A 10 -5.84 7.56 20.06
CA MET A 10 -4.62 7.30 19.27
C MET A 10 -3.36 8.00 19.82
N PHE A 11 -3.50 9.09 20.59
CA PHE A 11 -2.36 9.95 20.99
C PHE A 11 -2.02 9.93 22.49
N SER A 12 -2.64 9.06 23.30
CA SER A 12 -2.34 8.98 24.74
C SER A 12 -1.51 7.73 25.05
N GLN A 13 -0.19 7.91 25.25
CA GLN A 13 0.75 6.80 25.45
C GLN A 13 0.81 6.21 26.87
N ASN A 14 -0.07 6.60 27.80
CA ASN A 14 -0.07 6.02 29.15
C ASN A 14 -1.48 5.91 29.71
N PHE A 15 -2.19 4.83 29.37
CA PHE A 15 -3.40 4.45 30.10
C PHE A 15 -3.03 3.49 31.22
N THR A 16 -3.50 3.79 32.43
CA THR A 16 -3.37 2.87 33.56
C THR A 16 -4.35 1.70 33.40
N GLU A 17 -4.02 0.50 33.91
CA GLU A 17 -4.91 -0.68 33.81
C GLU A 17 -6.36 -0.41 34.29
N ARG A 18 -6.52 0.48 35.26
CA ARG A 18 -7.84 0.91 35.75
C ARG A 18 -8.65 1.70 34.72
N GLU A 19 -8.00 2.46 33.85
CA GLU A 19 -8.68 3.20 32.78
C GLU A 19 -9.06 2.27 31.63
N ILE A 20 -8.21 1.29 31.33
CA ILE A 20 -8.52 0.23 30.35
C ILE A 20 -9.73 -0.59 30.82
N GLN A 21 -9.81 -0.96 32.11
CA GLN A 21 -10.98 -1.65 32.65
C GLN A 21 -12.24 -0.78 32.65
N LYS A 22 -12.15 0.52 32.93
CA LYS A 22 -13.29 1.45 32.81
C LYS A 22 -13.77 1.59 31.37
N ILE A 23 -12.85 1.64 30.41
CA ILE A 23 -13.18 1.67 28.98
C ILE A 23 -13.83 0.34 28.56
N HIS A 24 -13.34 -0.81 29.05
CA HIS A 24 -13.98 -2.12 28.80
C HIS A 24 -15.39 -2.22 29.40
N ALA A 25 -15.59 -1.76 30.64
CA ALA A 25 -16.90 -1.75 31.28
C ALA A 25 -17.90 -0.81 30.58
N GLN A 26 -17.44 0.36 30.13
CA GLN A 26 -18.27 1.27 29.32
C GLN A 26 -18.59 0.68 27.94
N ARG A 27 -17.66 -0.03 27.30
CA ARG A 27 -17.88 -0.71 26.02
C ARG A 27 -18.92 -1.83 26.13
N ILE A 28 -18.88 -2.64 27.19
CA ILE A 28 -19.86 -3.71 27.42
C ILE A 28 -21.27 -3.12 27.62
N ASN A 29 -21.40 -2.01 28.36
CA ASN A 29 -22.70 -1.33 28.54
C ASN A 29 -23.24 -0.71 27.24
N ILE A 30 -22.39 -0.14 26.38
CA ILE A 30 -22.83 0.42 25.10
C ILE A 30 -23.30 -0.69 24.15
N ILE A 31 -22.59 -1.83 24.10
CA ILE A 31 -23.00 -2.98 23.29
C ILE A 31 -24.31 -3.59 23.81
N ALA A 32 -24.47 -3.71 25.13
CA ALA A 32 -25.70 -4.20 25.75
C ALA A 32 -26.89 -3.26 25.50
N LEU A 33 -26.69 -1.94 25.60
CA LEU A 33 -27.72 -0.95 25.28
C LEU A 33 -28.10 -1.01 23.79
N PHE A 34 -27.13 -1.21 22.90
CA PHE A 34 -27.38 -1.36 21.47
C PHE A 34 -28.16 -2.64 21.16
N GLN A 35 -27.81 -3.77 21.79
CA GLN A 35 -28.58 -5.02 21.67
C GLN A 35 -30.00 -4.89 22.23
N GLN A 36 -30.18 -4.20 23.35
CA GLN A 36 -31.49 -3.97 23.95
C GLN A 36 -32.37 -3.07 23.08
N GLN A 37 -31.78 -2.05 22.44
CA GLN A 37 -32.49 -1.14 21.54
C GLN A 37 -32.86 -1.82 20.21
N VAL A 38 -32.00 -2.72 19.70
CA VAL A 38 -32.29 -3.57 18.53
C VAL A 38 -33.43 -4.56 18.83
N SER A 39 -33.41 -5.23 19.98
CA SER A 39 -34.52 -6.12 20.41
C SER A 39 -35.84 -5.35 20.60
N TYR A 40 -35.79 -4.13 21.13
CA TYR A 40 -36.97 -3.29 21.31
C TYR A 40 -37.56 -2.79 19.98
N CYS A 41 -36.70 -2.50 18.99
CA CYS A 41 -37.15 -2.19 17.63
C CYS A 41 -37.80 -3.40 16.97
N ILE A 42 -37.20 -4.59 17.04
CA ILE A 42 -37.74 -5.83 16.46
C ILE A 42 -39.13 -6.16 17.03
N HIS A 43 -39.38 -5.92 18.32
CA HIS A 43 -40.68 -6.24 18.93
C HIS A 43 -41.79 -5.24 18.59
N ARG A 44 -41.47 -3.99 18.24
CA ARG A 44 -42.47 -2.93 17.99
C ARG A 44 -42.91 -2.83 16.52
N GLU A 45 -42.29 -3.56 15.59
CA GLU A 45 -42.60 -3.47 14.15
C GLU A 45 -43.72 -4.39 13.64
N TYR A 46 -44.29 -5.28 14.46
CA TYR A 46 -45.33 -6.23 14.01
C TYR A 46 -46.73 -5.63 13.76
N SER A 47 -46.94 -4.31 13.89
CA SER A 47 -48.30 -3.74 13.95
C SER A 47 -48.75 -2.84 12.78
N HIS A 48 -47.92 -2.41 11.84
CA HIS A 48 -48.39 -1.51 10.76
C HIS A 48 -47.67 -1.74 9.42
N ALA A 49 -48.32 -2.51 8.55
CA ALA A 49 -47.88 -2.80 7.18
C ALA A 49 -48.52 -1.80 6.19
N MET A 50 -47.67 -0.94 5.58
CA MET A 50 -47.67 -0.61 4.14
C MET A 50 -46.79 0.61 3.81
N TYR A 51 -46.44 1.48 4.78
CA TYR A 51 -45.55 2.63 4.54
C TYR A 51 -44.05 2.35 4.73
N ARG A 52 -43.67 1.10 5.02
CA ARG A 52 -42.33 0.76 5.55
C ARG A 52 -41.34 0.11 4.58
N CYS A 53 -41.68 -0.08 3.31
CA CYS A 53 -40.74 -0.76 2.39
C CYS A 53 -39.52 0.11 1.99
N ARG A 54 -39.66 1.44 2.02
CA ARG A 54 -38.55 2.35 1.66
C ARG A 54 -37.58 2.58 2.83
N ILE A 55 -38.09 2.72 4.06
CA ILE A 55 -37.28 2.95 5.27
C ILE A 55 -36.52 1.67 5.69
N LEU A 56 -37.12 0.49 5.54
CA LEU A 56 -36.42 -0.79 5.81
C LEU A 56 -35.26 -1.03 4.82
N LYS A 57 -35.40 -0.69 3.54
CA LYS A 57 -34.28 -0.77 2.57
C LYS A 57 -33.12 0.16 2.99
N THR A 58 -33.41 1.37 3.47
CA THR A 58 -32.38 2.30 3.97
C THR A 58 -31.72 1.83 5.27
N LEU A 59 -32.50 1.26 6.20
CA LEU A 59 -31.99 0.74 7.47
C LEU A 59 -31.17 -0.55 7.28
N GLN A 60 -31.54 -1.42 6.34
CA GLN A 60 -30.77 -2.62 5.98
C GLN A 60 -29.39 -2.25 5.40
N GLY A 61 -29.33 -1.16 4.61
CA GLY A 61 -28.07 -0.58 4.13
C GLY A 61 -27.17 -0.07 5.27
N CYS A 62 -27.76 0.62 6.25
CA CYS A 62 -27.03 1.09 7.44
C CYS A 62 -26.54 -0.07 8.33
N PHE A 63 -27.29 -1.17 8.43
CA PHE A 63 -26.91 -2.35 9.21
C PHE A 63 -25.70 -3.07 8.58
N ASN A 64 -25.66 -3.18 7.25
CA ASN A 64 -24.51 -3.71 6.51
C ASN A 64 -23.27 -2.82 6.66
N LEU A 65 -23.43 -1.49 6.67
CA LEU A 65 -22.33 -0.56 6.91
C LEU A 65 -21.80 -0.66 8.35
N GLY A 66 -22.68 -0.79 9.35
CA GLY A 66 -22.30 -1.00 10.75
C GLY A 66 -21.55 -2.31 10.98
N CYS A 67 -21.92 -3.38 10.27
CA CYS A 67 -21.23 -4.67 10.32
C CYS A 67 -19.82 -4.60 9.70
N LEU A 68 -19.66 -3.87 8.59
CA LEU A 68 -18.35 -3.62 7.98
C LEU A 68 -17.43 -2.80 8.90
N ILE A 69 -17.95 -1.77 9.57
CA ILE A 69 -17.19 -0.96 10.53
C ILE A 69 -16.74 -1.80 11.74
N SER A 70 -17.59 -2.71 12.22
CA SER A 70 -17.23 -3.58 13.35
C SER A 70 -16.20 -4.65 12.96
N VAL A 71 -16.22 -5.16 11.72
CA VAL A 71 -15.12 -5.98 11.19
C VAL A 71 -13.82 -5.18 11.13
N PHE A 72 -13.84 -3.93 10.63
CA PHE A 72 -12.65 -3.07 10.64
C PHE A 72 -12.07 -2.86 12.05
N ILE A 73 -12.93 -2.59 13.05
CA ILE A 73 -12.49 -2.41 14.44
C ILE A 73 -11.95 -3.72 15.05
N LEU A 74 -12.57 -4.86 14.76
CA LEU A 74 -12.11 -6.16 15.28
C LEU A 74 -10.75 -6.56 14.67
N THR A 75 -10.54 -6.26 13.39
CA THR A 75 -9.30 -6.62 12.69
C THR A 75 -8.11 -5.75 13.11
N ALA A 76 -8.35 -4.45 13.39
CA ALA A 76 -7.34 -3.57 13.98
C ALA A 76 -6.84 -4.06 15.37
N GLN A 77 -7.67 -4.83 16.09
CA GLN A 77 -7.31 -5.33 17.42
C GLN A 77 -6.47 -6.62 17.39
N ILE A 78 -6.48 -7.35 16.26
CA ILE A 78 -5.63 -8.53 16.03
C ILE A 78 -4.19 -8.11 15.67
N GLU A 79 -4.00 -6.92 15.10
CA GLU A 79 -2.71 -6.36 14.69
C GLU A 79 -1.76 -6.06 15.88
N ALA A 80 -2.32 -5.77 17.06
CA ALA A 80 -1.53 -5.53 18.27
C ALA A 80 -0.78 -6.77 18.80
N GLN A 81 -1.00 -7.96 18.22
CA GLN A 81 -0.46 -9.24 18.74
C GLN A 81 0.48 -9.99 17.79
N GLN A 82 0.73 -9.53 16.56
CA GLN A 82 1.70 -10.21 15.69
C GLN A 82 3.14 -9.74 15.97
N PRO A 83 4.09 -10.66 16.21
CA PRO A 83 5.50 -10.31 16.28
C PRO A 83 5.96 -9.84 14.90
N ALA A 84 6.59 -8.67 14.86
CA ALA A 84 7.17 -8.08 13.66
C ALA A 84 8.19 -9.04 13.03
N GLY A 85 7.81 -9.73 11.96
CA GLY A 85 8.77 -10.35 11.06
C GLY A 85 9.63 -9.24 10.47
N GLY A 86 10.93 -9.23 10.76
CA GLY A 86 11.84 -8.17 10.35
C GLY A 86 11.79 -7.96 8.83
N ALA A 87 11.43 -6.75 8.39
CA ALA A 87 11.42 -6.40 6.98
C ALA A 87 12.82 -6.59 6.38
N PRO A 88 12.95 -7.07 5.12
CA PRO A 88 14.23 -7.22 4.46
C PRO A 88 14.97 -5.88 4.39
N LEU A 89 16.25 -5.88 4.75
CA LEU A 89 17.10 -4.69 4.72
C LEU A 89 17.22 -4.13 3.30
N LYS A 90 17.09 -2.81 3.17
CA LYS A 90 17.22 -2.11 1.89
C LYS A 90 18.63 -2.23 1.32
N LYS A 91 18.75 -2.27 -0.01
CA LYS A 91 20.03 -2.31 -0.73
C LYS A 91 20.37 -0.94 -1.32
N ILE A 92 21.58 -0.44 -1.05
CA ILE A 92 22.01 0.89 -1.51
C ILE A 92 23.33 0.78 -2.28
N ILE A 93 23.40 1.49 -3.41
CA ILE A 93 24.62 1.67 -4.21
C ILE A 93 25.20 3.06 -3.94
N TYR A 94 26.51 3.11 -3.69
CA TYR A 94 27.29 4.34 -3.64
C TYR A 94 28.17 4.38 -4.88
N VAL A 95 27.75 5.15 -5.88
CA VAL A 95 28.48 5.36 -7.13
C VAL A 95 29.52 6.45 -6.91
N ASP A 96 30.69 6.30 -7.53
CA ASP A 96 31.73 7.33 -7.51
C ASP A 96 31.22 8.63 -8.15
N LEU A 97 31.71 9.78 -7.71
CA LEU A 97 31.32 11.05 -8.31
C LEU A 97 31.98 11.26 -9.67
N ARG A 98 31.22 11.80 -10.63
CA ARG A 98 31.74 12.20 -11.93
C ARG A 98 32.64 13.44 -11.81
N ASN A 99 33.87 13.33 -12.30
CA ASN A 99 34.78 14.46 -12.46
C ASN A 99 34.49 15.20 -13.78
N VAL A 100 33.68 16.26 -13.72
CA VAL A 100 33.29 17.04 -14.91
C VAL A 100 34.47 17.83 -15.46
N SER A 101 35.37 18.27 -14.58
CA SER A 101 36.54 19.07 -14.98
C SER A 101 37.68 18.25 -15.58
N GLY A 102 37.63 16.92 -15.49
CA GLY A 102 38.68 16.02 -16.02
C GLY A 102 40.07 16.22 -15.41
N ARG A 103 40.17 16.88 -14.24
CA ARG A 103 41.46 17.14 -13.59
C ARG A 103 41.86 15.97 -12.69
N SER A 104 42.99 15.34 -12.98
CA SER A 104 43.55 14.22 -12.21
C SER A 104 43.89 14.58 -10.76
N ASP A 105 44.23 15.84 -10.49
CA ASP A 105 44.64 16.31 -9.17
C ASP A 105 43.53 16.17 -8.10
N TYR A 106 42.28 16.01 -8.55
CA TYR A 106 41.09 15.91 -7.69
C TYR A 106 40.41 14.53 -7.79
N GLN A 107 41.08 13.54 -8.38
CA GLN A 107 40.54 12.19 -8.53
C GLN A 107 40.22 11.52 -7.18
N TRP A 108 40.89 11.93 -6.10
CA TRP A 108 40.60 11.45 -4.76
C TRP A 108 39.16 11.74 -4.31
N ILE A 109 38.52 12.80 -4.82
CA ILE A 109 37.15 13.20 -4.47
C ILE A 109 36.13 12.18 -4.99
N GLU A 110 36.42 11.53 -6.12
CA GLU A 110 35.54 10.55 -6.78
C GLU A 110 35.12 9.44 -5.80
N ASN A 111 36.06 8.97 -4.97
CA ASN A 111 35.85 7.85 -4.06
C ASN A 111 35.54 8.27 -2.61
N SER A 112 36.05 9.43 -2.17
CA SER A 112 35.98 9.83 -0.76
C SER A 112 34.55 10.14 -0.30
N VAL A 113 33.76 10.83 -1.13
CA VAL A 113 32.39 11.22 -0.78
C VAL A 113 31.51 9.99 -0.55
N GLY A 114 31.52 9.02 -1.47
CA GLY A 114 30.71 7.81 -1.34
C GLY A 114 31.05 6.98 -0.11
N ASN A 115 32.35 6.84 0.22
CA ASN A 115 32.79 6.10 1.40
C ASN A 115 32.45 6.82 2.71
N ASN A 116 32.62 8.15 2.78
CA ASN A 116 32.25 8.94 3.96
C ASN A 116 30.74 8.88 4.19
N MET A 117 29.94 9.02 3.13
CA MET A 117 28.48 8.87 3.19
C MET A 117 28.07 7.49 3.72
N HIS A 118 28.65 6.41 3.21
CA HIS A 118 28.38 5.05 3.70
C HIS A 118 28.70 4.92 5.19
N LYS A 119 29.86 5.40 5.63
CA LYS A 119 30.29 5.37 7.03
C LYS A 119 29.30 6.12 7.94
N THR A 120 28.89 7.34 7.55
CA THR A 120 27.94 8.15 8.32
C THR A 120 26.54 7.54 8.33
N ALA A 121 26.09 6.97 7.22
CA ALA A 121 24.76 6.40 7.09
C ALA A 121 24.62 5.04 7.80
N SER A 122 25.63 4.17 7.70
CA SER A 122 25.63 2.84 8.34
C SER A 122 25.66 2.92 9.87
N ALA A 123 26.18 4.02 10.42
CA ALA A 123 26.10 4.30 11.86
C ALA A 123 24.66 4.57 12.35
N LYS A 124 23.75 5.01 11.46
CA LYS A 124 22.39 5.44 11.81
C LYS A 124 21.29 4.51 11.30
N TYR A 125 21.52 3.83 10.17
CA TYR A 125 20.51 3.05 9.46
C TYR A 125 21.03 1.67 9.11
N GLN A 126 20.16 0.67 9.17
CA GLN A 126 20.47 -0.68 8.71
C GLN A 126 20.11 -0.81 7.22
N TYR A 127 21.12 -1.11 6.40
CA TYR A 127 20.96 -1.41 4.99
C TYR A 127 22.12 -2.30 4.53
N THR A 128 21.95 -2.92 3.37
CA THR A 128 23.00 -3.68 2.69
C THR A 128 23.65 -2.79 1.64
N ARG A 129 24.96 -2.57 1.75
CA ARG A 129 25.73 -1.91 0.69
C ARG A 129 25.97 -2.92 -0.43
N ILE A 130 25.75 -2.50 -1.68
CA ILE A 130 26.27 -3.23 -2.85
C ILE A 130 27.71 -2.81 -3.07
N GLU A 131 28.61 -3.78 -3.05
CA GLU A 131 30.05 -3.52 -3.10
C GLU A 131 30.48 -2.93 -4.44
N LYS A 132 31.58 -2.18 -4.41
CA LYS A 132 32.09 -1.47 -5.58
C LYS A 132 32.36 -2.40 -6.76
N THR A 133 32.99 -3.53 -6.49
CA THR A 133 33.32 -4.56 -7.48
C THR A 133 32.09 -5.11 -8.18
N GLU A 134 30.98 -5.24 -7.46
CA GLU A 134 29.72 -5.77 -8.00
C GLU A 134 29.04 -4.74 -8.90
N TRP A 135 28.88 -3.50 -8.42
CA TRP A 135 28.19 -2.49 -9.22
C TRP A 135 29.02 -1.99 -10.40
N SER A 136 30.35 -1.90 -10.27
CA SER A 136 31.22 -1.44 -11.35
C SER A 136 31.26 -2.43 -12.50
N SER A 137 31.41 -3.74 -12.20
CA SER A 137 31.33 -4.80 -13.21
C SER A 137 29.99 -4.75 -13.96
N ARG A 138 28.90 -4.53 -13.23
CA ARG A 138 27.57 -4.41 -13.83
C ARG A 138 27.39 -3.14 -14.67
N ALA A 139 28.01 -2.03 -14.26
CA ALA A 139 27.98 -0.79 -15.02
C ALA A 139 28.68 -0.96 -16.37
N GLU A 140 29.83 -1.64 -16.39
CA GLU A 140 30.56 -1.99 -17.61
C GLU A 140 29.72 -2.85 -18.56
N ASP A 141 29.06 -3.90 -18.04
CA ASP A 141 28.16 -4.77 -18.82
C ASP A 141 27.00 -3.98 -19.47
N LEU A 142 26.57 -2.89 -18.83
CA LEU A 142 25.49 -2.02 -19.32
C LEU A 142 25.99 -0.92 -20.25
N GLY A 143 27.31 -0.82 -20.50
CA GLY A 143 27.94 0.23 -21.29
C GLY A 143 27.92 1.60 -20.61
N ILE A 144 27.82 1.65 -19.28
CA ILE A 144 27.82 2.87 -18.49
C ILE A 144 29.27 3.25 -18.21
N THR A 145 29.68 4.44 -18.60
CA THR A 145 31.04 4.96 -18.38
C THR A 145 31.07 5.91 -17.18
N PRO A 146 32.24 6.26 -16.63
CA PRO A 146 32.35 7.29 -15.58
C PRO A 146 31.77 8.66 -15.96
N GLN A 147 31.67 8.97 -17.26
CA GLN A 147 31.02 10.20 -17.74
C GLN A 147 29.49 10.18 -17.61
N ASP A 148 28.92 9.00 -17.39
CA ASP A 148 27.48 8.78 -17.26
C ASP A 148 27.01 8.75 -15.81
N TYR A 149 27.92 8.86 -14.83
CA TYR A 149 27.60 8.71 -13.40
C TYR A 149 26.69 9.80 -12.84
N ASP A 150 26.46 10.90 -13.58
CA ASP A 150 25.47 11.94 -13.25
C ASP A 150 24.12 11.75 -13.97
N ASN A 151 24.02 10.76 -14.88
CA ASN A 151 22.82 10.50 -15.66
C ASN A 151 21.83 9.64 -14.87
N GLN A 152 20.75 10.26 -14.40
CA GLN A 152 19.70 9.60 -13.62
C GLN A 152 19.12 8.35 -14.29
N VAL A 153 18.93 8.35 -15.62
CA VAL A 153 18.32 7.23 -16.35
C VAL A 153 19.24 6.00 -16.31
N LEU A 154 20.54 6.22 -16.50
CA LEU A 154 21.54 5.16 -16.47
C LEU A 154 21.79 4.66 -15.04
N MET A 155 21.83 5.56 -14.06
CA MET A 155 21.95 5.18 -12.64
C MET A 155 20.75 4.38 -12.14
N ARG A 156 19.53 4.71 -12.61
CA ARG A 156 18.35 3.89 -12.33
C ARG A 156 18.48 2.50 -12.95
N ARG A 157 18.92 2.41 -14.21
CA ARG A 157 19.09 1.13 -14.91
C ARG A 157 20.10 0.24 -14.17
N LEU A 158 21.20 0.83 -13.71
CA LEU A 158 22.19 0.16 -12.87
C LEU A 158 21.57 -0.35 -11.57
N GLY A 159 20.91 0.52 -10.81
CA GLY A 159 20.24 0.16 -9.55
C GLY A 159 19.21 -0.95 -9.72
N PHE A 160 18.37 -0.85 -10.76
CA PHE A 160 17.37 -1.87 -11.07
C PHE A 160 18.01 -3.23 -11.39
N SER A 161 19.11 -3.24 -12.15
CA SER A 161 19.80 -4.47 -12.55
C SER A 161 20.46 -5.24 -11.39
N LEU A 162 20.71 -4.55 -10.27
CA LEU A 162 21.32 -5.11 -9.05
C LEU A 162 20.29 -5.32 -7.92
N GLY A 163 19.02 -5.00 -8.17
CA GLY A 163 17.98 -5.03 -7.15
C GLY A 163 18.22 -4.04 -6.00
N ALA A 164 18.87 -2.91 -6.29
CA ALA A 164 19.05 -1.83 -5.33
C ALA A 164 17.73 -1.06 -5.13
N ASP A 165 17.47 -0.63 -3.89
CA ASP A 165 16.36 0.27 -3.57
C ASP A 165 16.74 1.74 -3.84
N GLY A 166 18.02 2.09 -3.70
CA GLY A 166 18.50 3.43 -4.02
C GLY A 166 19.93 3.49 -4.52
N VAL A 167 20.19 4.57 -5.26
CA VAL A 167 21.49 4.87 -5.84
C VAL A 167 21.87 6.28 -5.43
N ILE A 168 23.06 6.40 -4.85
CA ILE A 168 23.67 7.67 -4.50
C ILE A 168 24.76 7.93 -5.54
N PHE A 169 24.66 9.07 -6.21
CA PHE A 169 25.56 9.45 -7.30
C PHE A 169 25.69 10.95 -7.38
N GLY A 170 26.55 11.46 -8.25
CA GLY A 170 26.73 12.89 -8.39
C GLY A 170 27.91 13.26 -9.26
N SER A 171 28.30 14.52 -9.16
CA SER A 171 29.37 15.10 -9.96
C SER A 171 30.08 16.20 -9.18
N PHE A 172 31.32 16.49 -9.54
CA PHE A 172 31.99 17.70 -9.11
C PHE A 172 32.64 18.42 -10.28
N GLU A 173 32.70 19.74 -10.16
CA GLU A 173 33.27 20.65 -11.14
C GLU A 173 34.09 21.75 -10.45
N ILE A 174 35.15 22.18 -11.10
CA ILE A 174 36.03 23.24 -10.65
C ILE A 174 35.71 24.49 -11.46
N LEU A 175 35.11 25.46 -10.79
CA LEU A 175 34.60 26.69 -11.37
C LEU A 175 35.55 27.85 -11.10
N GLN A 176 35.72 28.73 -12.09
CA GLN A 176 36.39 30.02 -11.95
C GLN A 176 35.32 31.09 -11.70
N LYS A 177 35.20 31.60 -10.47
CA LYS A 177 34.17 32.60 -10.10
C LYS A 177 34.82 33.78 -9.40
N GLY A 178 34.85 34.92 -10.08
CA GLY A 178 35.40 36.17 -9.52
C GLY A 178 36.91 36.15 -9.28
N GLY A 179 37.68 35.43 -10.11
CA GLY A 179 39.14 35.33 -9.99
C GLY A 179 39.63 34.30 -8.96
N ALA A 180 38.72 33.66 -8.23
CA ALA A 180 39.03 32.54 -7.34
C ALA A 180 38.58 31.22 -7.98
N THR A 181 39.39 30.19 -7.82
CA THR A 181 39.02 28.83 -8.23
C THR A 181 38.25 28.16 -7.09
N ARG A 182 37.05 27.66 -7.38
CA ARG A 182 36.15 27.00 -6.44
C ARG A 182 35.82 25.60 -6.90
N LEU A 183 35.60 24.70 -5.95
CA LEU A 183 35.07 23.37 -6.20
C LEU A 183 33.56 23.40 -5.93
N SER A 184 32.76 22.87 -6.86
CA SER A 184 31.34 22.62 -6.70
C SER A 184 31.10 21.12 -6.71
N ILE A 185 30.59 20.56 -5.62
CA ILE A 185 30.25 19.15 -5.50
C ILE A 185 28.73 19.03 -5.42
N THR A 186 28.14 18.26 -6.33
CA THR A 186 26.70 17.94 -6.35
C THR A 186 26.52 16.46 -6.07
N GLY A 187 25.77 16.12 -5.02
CA GLY A 187 25.35 14.75 -4.73
C GLY A 187 23.83 14.60 -4.79
N LYS A 188 23.40 13.45 -5.28
CA LYS A 188 22.00 13.09 -5.55
C LYS A 188 21.70 11.72 -4.96
N ILE A 189 20.49 11.60 -4.41
CA ILE A 189 19.93 10.33 -3.92
C ILE A 189 18.73 9.99 -4.81
N LEU A 190 18.77 8.85 -5.48
CA LEU A 190 17.71 8.35 -6.34
C LEU A 190 17.04 7.13 -5.74
N SER A 191 15.71 7.18 -5.62
CA SER A 191 14.89 5.99 -5.38
C SER A 191 14.73 5.23 -6.69
N VAL A 192 15.23 3.99 -6.74
CA VAL A 192 15.12 3.13 -7.93
C VAL A 192 13.66 2.76 -8.19
N ILE A 193 12.90 2.57 -7.11
CA ILE A 193 11.51 2.15 -7.14
C ILE A 193 10.59 3.28 -7.62
N ASP A 194 10.80 4.50 -7.11
CA ASP A 194 9.96 5.66 -7.44
C ASP A 194 10.42 6.41 -8.69
N ASN A 195 11.63 6.11 -9.20
CA ASN A 195 12.23 6.82 -10.34
C ASN A 195 12.37 8.35 -10.10
N SER A 196 12.62 8.76 -8.87
CA SER A 196 12.71 10.17 -8.51
C SER A 196 13.94 10.45 -7.66
N ILE A 197 14.53 11.64 -7.87
CA ILE A 197 15.56 12.16 -6.99
C ILE A 197 14.89 12.55 -5.67
N VAL A 198 15.25 11.84 -4.61
CA VAL A 198 14.74 12.04 -3.25
C VAL A 198 15.39 13.28 -2.63
N SER A 199 16.67 13.47 -2.89
CA SER A 199 17.41 14.63 -2.41
C SER A 199 18.56 14.96 -3.35
N GLU A 200 18.80 16.26 -3.51
CA GLU A 200 19.93 16.81 -4.23
C GLU A 200 20.53 17.93 -3.38
N LYS A 201 21.85 17.94 -3.27
CA LYS A 201 22.59 18.96 -2.54
C LYS A 201 23.84 19.32 -3.33
N THR A 202 24.05 20.61 -3.48
CA THR A 202 25.28 21.18 -4.03
C THR A 202 25.98 21.99 -2.95
N VAL A 203 27.29 21.80 -2.82
CA VAL A 203 28.17 22.54 -1.91
C VAL A 203 29.30 23.14 -2.73
N GLU A 204 29.58 24.43 -2.52
CA GLU A 204 30.70 25.14 -3.13
C GLU A 204 31.79 25.42 -2.07
N SER A 205 33.05 25.16 -2.38
CA SER A 205 34.19 25.39 -1.49
C SER A 205 35.40 26.00 -2.20
N GLY A 206 36.39 26.47 -1.44
CA GLY A 206 37.72 26.72 -1.97
C GLY A 206 38.43 25.42 -2.35
N LEU A 207 39.61 25.51 -2.97
CA LEU A 207 40.47 24.36 -3.31
C LEU A 207 41.53 24.03 -2.23
N ASP A 208 41.38 24.62 -1.04
CA ASP A 208 42.26 24.44 0.11
C ASP A 208 41.69 23.38 1.09
N SER A 209 42.01 23.48 2.38
CA SER A 209 41.47 22.58 3.41
C SER A 209 39.94 22.57 3.46
N THR A 210 39.27 23.62 2.97
CA THR A 210 37.80 23.72 2.96
C THR A 210 37.13 22.68 2.05
N VAL A 211 37.87 22.02 1.15
CA VAL A 211 37.34 20.90 0.34
C VAL A 211 36.90 19.73 1.22
N PHE A 212 37.65 19.45 2.30
CA PHE A 212 37.29 18.38 3.22
C PHE A 212 36.03 18.73 4.01
N ASP A 213 35.93 19.96 4.50
CA ASP A 213 34.74 20.46 5.19
C ASP A 213 33.49 20.38 4.29
N ALA A 214 33.62 20.74 3.02
CA ALA A 214 32.53 20.66 2.05
C ALA A 214 32.14 19.22 1.71
N THR A 215 33.11 18.31 1.64
CA THR A 215 32.89 16.88 1.43
C THR A 215 32.14 16.28 2.63
N ASP A 216 32.51 16.66 3.84
CA ASP A 216 31.87 16.21 5.07
C ASP A 216 30.47 16.81 5.21
N GLU A 217 30.27 18.10 4.94
CA GLU A 217 28.94 18.75 4.94
C GLU A 217 28.00 18.06 3.94
N LEU A 218 28.46 17.83 2.71
CA LEU A 218 27.67 17.13 1.69
C LEU A 218 27.32 15.72 2.17
N SER A 219 28.30 15.00 2.74
CA SER A 219 28.12 13.64 3.20
C SER A 219 27.11 13.55 4.36
N GLU A 220 27.20 14.45 5.34
CA GLU A 220 26.27 14.52 6.46
C GLU A 220 24.85 14.90 6.03
N SER A 221 24.74 15.92 5.16
CA SER A 221 23.46 16.39 4.61
C SER A 221 22.75 15.26 3.87
N LEU A 222 23.44 14.60 2.94
CA LEU A 222 22.88 13.48 2.19
C LEU A 222 22.62 12.27 3.09
N ALA A 223 23.51 11.92 4.01
CA ALA A 223 23.30 10.82 4.94
C ALA A 223 22.07 11.03 5.83
N SER A 224 21.79 12.27 6.25
CA SER A 224 20.55 12.59 6.98
C SER A 224 19.29 12.36 6.14
N LYS A 225 19.40 12.52 4.82
CA LYS A 225 18.33 12.34 3.82
C LYS A 225 18.22 10.92 3.28
N ILE A 226 19.20 10.05 3.51
CA ILE A 226 19.11 8.62 3.16
C ILE A 226 17.90 7.97 3.85
N ARG A 227 17.46 8.47 5.01
CA ARG A 227 16.20 8.03 5.63
C ARG A 227 15.02 8.08 4.66
N ASP A 228 14.94 9.11 3.83
CA ASP A 228 13.84 9.37 2.90
C ASP A 228 13.81 8.31 1.77
N LEU A 229 14.93 7.60 1.53
CA LEU A 229 15.01 6.44 0.63
C LEU A 229 14.33 5.19 1.22
N PHE A 230 14.25 5.10 2.56
CA PHE A 230 13.57 3.99 3.23
C PHE A 230 12.06 4.19 3.31
N PHE A 231 11.56 5.42 3.11
CA PHE A 231 10.13 5.72 3.14
C PHE A 231 9.55 5.63 1.72
N PRO A 232 8.65 4.67 1.47
CA PRO A 232 7.91 4.57 0.21
C PRO A 232 7.13 5.87 -0.05
N THR A 233 7.18 6.41 -1.27
CA THR A 233 6.49 7.66 -1.60
C THR A 233 4.96 7.54 -1.51
N ASP A 234 4.30 8.63 -1.09
CA ASP A 234 2.85 8.69 -1.02
C ASP A 234 2.20 8.56 -2.40
N THR A 235 2.81 9.15 -3.42
CA THR A 235 2.37 9.05 -4.82
C THR A 235 2.49 7.62 -5.34
N GLY A 236 3.58 6.92 -5.00
CA GLY A 236 3.79 5.52 -5.33
C GLY A 236 2.78 4.59 -4.63
N ALA A 237 2.41 4.88 -3.39
CA ALA A 237 1.37 4.14 -2.68
C ALA A 237 -0.02 4.40 -3.29
N LEU A 238 -0.33 5.65 -3.62
CA LEU A 238 -1.61 6.06 -4.18
C LEU A 238 -1.87 5.38 -5.54
N TRP A 239 -0.89 5.39 -6.45
CA TRP A 239 -1.03 4.73 -7.75
C TRP A 239 -1.27 3.22 -7.62
N ARG A 240 -0.55 2.55 -6.72
CA ARG A 240 -0.73 1.12 -6.48
C ARG A 240 -2.11 0.81 -5.90
N THR A 241 -2.58 1.60 -4.94
CA THR A 241 -3.94 1.46 -4.40
C THR A 241 -5.02 1.77 -5.44
N ALA A 242 -4.77 2.72 -6.35
CA ALA A 242 -5.68 3.02 -7.46
C ALA A 242 -5.81 1.84 -8.43
N LEU A 243 -4.73 1.12 -8.69
CA LEU A 243 -4.78 -0.09 -9.50
C LEU A 243 -5.49 -1.24 -8.77
N LEU A 244 -5.14 -1.46 -7.50
CA LEU A 244 -5.72 -2.51 -6.69
C LEU A 244 -5.79 -2.08 -5.22
N PRO A 245 -6.99 -1.91 -4.65
CA PRO A 245 -7.14 -1.58 -3.25
C PRO A 245 -6.39 -2.54 -2.33
N GLY A 246 -5.53 -1.98 -1.47
CA GLY A 246 -4.63 -2.70 -0.57
C GLY A 246 -3.19 -2.85 -1.08
N TRP A 247 -2.93 -2.71 -2.39
CA TRP A 247 -1.57 -2.82 -2.91
C TRP A 247 -0.63 -1.72 -2.41
N GLY A 248 -1.12 -0.48 -2.27
CA GLY A 248 -0.31 0.61 -1.70
C GLY A 248 0.04 0.40 -0.22
N HIS A 249 -0.72 -0.39 0.53
CA HIS A 249 -0.38 -0.73 1.92
C HIS A 249 0.78 -1.72 1.99
N PHE A 250 0.82 -2.73 1.11
CA PHE A 250 2.01 -3.58 0.96
C PHE A 250 3.24 -2.75 0.57
N TYR A 251 3.07 -1.75 -0.29
CA TYR A 251 4.15 -0.83 -0.66
C TYR A 251 4.69 -0.05 0.55
N LYS A 252 3.80 0.43 1.42
CA LYS A 252 4.14 1.13 2.67
C LYS A 252 4.57 0.19 3.82
N GLN A 253 4.90 -1.07 3.52
CA GLN A 253 5.30 -2.11 4.48
C GLN A 253 4.26 -2.36 5.60
N ARG A 254 2.97 -2.16 5.30
CA ARG A 254 1.86 -2.47 6.19
C ARG A 254 1.08 -3.68 5.64
N PRO A 255 1.63 -4.90 5.72
CA PRO A 255 1.05 -6.07 5.08
C PRO A 255 -0.35 -6.40 5.61
N VAL A 256 -0.60 -6.19 6.91
CA VAL A 256 -1.90 -6.42 7.54
C VAL A 256 -2.97 -5.54 6.91
N TRP A 257 -2.73 -4.23 6.81
CA TRP A 257 -3.62 -3.31 6.10
C TRP A 257 -3.79 -3.66 4.63
N GLY A 258 -2.73 -4.12 3.97
CA GLY A 258 -2.80 -4.67 2.62
C GLY A 258 -3.82 -5.81 2.51
N TYR A 259 -3.72 -6.82 3.39
CA TYR A 259 -4.65 -7.94 3.42
C TYR A 259 -6.09 -7.53 3.77
N ILE A 260 -6.27 -6.63 4.74
CA ILE A 260 -7.60 -6.15 5.14
C ILE A 260 -8.27 -5.42 3.97
N THR A 261 -7.60 -4.42 3.39
CA THR A 261 -8.17 -3.63 2.31
C THR A 261 -8.41 -4.48 1.06
N SER A 262 -7.46 -5.34 0.67
CA SER A 262 -7.65 -6.24 -0.47
C SER A 262 -8.73 -7.29 -0.22
N GLY A 263 -8.84 -7.82 1.01
CA GLY A 263 -9.87 -8.79 1.38
C GLY A 263 -11.27 -8.19 1.35
N VAL A 264 -11.46 -7.02 1.96
CA VAL A 264 -12.74 -6.28 1.95
C VAL A 264 -13.14 -5.90 0.52
N PHE A 265 -12.19 -5.38 -0.26
CA PHE A 265 -12.44 -5.06 -1.67
C PHE A 265 -12.78 -6.30 -2.49
N GLY A 266 -12.04 -7.39 -2.33
CA GLY A 266 -12.28 -8.65 -3.05
C GLY A 266 -13.67 -9.23 -2.74
N ALA A 267 -14.10 -9.21 -1.48
CA ALA A 267 -15.43 -9.64 -1.08
C ALA A 267 -16.53 -8.75 -1.70
N ALA A 268 -16.35 -7.43 -1.66
CA ALA A 268 -17.29 -6.50 -2.28
C ALA A 268 -17.35 -6.68 -3.81
N PHE A 269 -16.20 -6.89 -4.45
CA PHE A 269 -16.11 -7.14 -5.89
C PHE A 269 -16.84 -8.42 -6.29
N ALA A 270 -16.64 -9.51 -5.55
CA ALA A 270 -17.34 -10.78 -5.78
C ALA A 270 -18.87 -10.62 -5.64
N TYR A 271 -19.32 -9.94 -4.57
CA TYR A 271 -20.74 -9.67 -4.35
C TYR A 271 -21.36 -8.80 -5.46
N SER A 272 -20.65 -7.75 -5.90
CA SER A 272 -21.10 -6.88 -6.98
C SER A 272 -21.19 -7.62 -8.31
N SER A 273 -20.18 -8.43 -8.62
CA SER A 273 -20.17 -9.26 -9.82
C SER A 273 -21.35 -10.23 -9.85
N TYR A 274 -21.60 -10.93 -8.74
CA TYR A 274 -22.76 -11.81 -8.60
C TYR A 274 -24.10 -11.06 -8.77
N SER A 275 -24.23 -9.88 -8.16
CA SER A 275 -25.46 -9.08 -8.22
C SER A 275 -25.75 -8.57 -9.64
N VAL A 276 -24.72 -8.14 -10.36
CA VAL A 276 -24.82 -7.69 -11.75
C VAL A 276 -25.19 -8.86 -12.68
N VAL A 277 -24.56 -10.02 -12.53
CA VAL A 277 -24.93 -11.22 -13.30
C VAL A 277 -26.38 -11.62 -13.03
N SER A 278 -26.80 -11.62 -11.76
CA SER A 278 -28.19 -11.93 -11.38
C SER A 278 -29.20 -10.97 -12.00
N TYR A 279 -28.84 -9.68 -12.12
CA TYR A 279 -29.67 -8.69 -12.81
C TYR A 279 -29.80 -9.01 -14.30
N PHE A 280 -28.71 -9.35 -14.98
CA PHE A 280 -28.76 -9.70 -16.41
C PHE A 280 -29.60 -10.95 -16.67
N ILE A 281 -29.53 -11.96 -15.80
CA ILE A 281 -30.38 -13.15 -15.88
C ILE A 281 -31.86 -12.76 -15.73
N ALA A 282 -32.22 -12.03 -14.67
CA ALA A 282 -33.61 -11.61 -14.45
C ALA A 282 -34.14 -10.70 -15.58
N LYS A 283 -33.30 -9.82 -16.12
CA LYS A 283 -33.64 -9.01 -17.29
C LYS A 283 -33.88 -9.88 -18.52
N SER A 284 -33.03 -10.87 -18.76
CA SER A 284 -33.19 -11.79 -19.88
C SER A 284 -34.46 -12.62 -19.76
N GLU A 285 -34.80 -13.10 -18.55
CA GLU A 285 -36.06 -13.82 -18.30
C GLU A 285 -37.29 -12.94 -18.57
N TYR A 286 -37.25 -11.67 -18.16
CA TYR A 286 -38.30 -10.70 -18.46
C TYR A 286 -38.41 -10.42 -19.97
N ASP A 287 -37.29 -10.12 -20.63
CA ASP A 287 -37.27 -9.76 -22.06
C ASP A 287 -37.67 -10.94 -22.97
N ASN A 288 -37.39 -12.18 -22.55
CA ASN A 288 -37.69 -13.40 -23.32
C ASN A 288 -39.03 -14.06 -22.95
N TYR A 289 -39.80 -13.50 -22.01
CA TYR A 289 -41.07 -14.10 -21.61
C TYR A 289 -42.14 -13.87 -22.67
N VAL A 290 -42.57 -14.96 -23.32
CA VAL A 290 -43.67 -14.98 -24.29
C VAL A 290 -44.83 -15.77 -23.67
N PRO A 291 -45.99 -15.13 -23.40
CA PRO A 291 -47.13 -15.81 -22.81
C PRO A 291 -47.77 -16.77 -23.83
N GLU A 292 -48.39 -17.84 -23.33
CA GLU A 292 -49.03 -18.86 -24.18
C GLU A 292 -50.28 -18.31 -24.88
N ASN A 293 -50.36 -18.49 -26.20
CA ASN A 293 -51.45 -18.02 -27.04
C ASN A 293 -52.21 -19.22 -27.64
N VAL A 294 -53.54 -19.15 -27.64
CA VAL A 294 -54.45 -20.04 -28.36
C VAL A 294 -55.12 -19.31 -29.51
N LYS A 295 -55.35 -20.03 -30.62
CA LYS A 295 -56.16 -19.51 -31.72
C LYS A 295 -57.63 -19.81 -31.46
N THR A 296 -58.47 -18.79 -31.44
CA THR A 296 -59.92 -18.93 -31.40
C THR A 296 -60.43 -19.58 -32.69
N PRO A 297 -61.63 -20.19 -32.68
CA PRO A 297 -62.25 -20.71 -33.90
C PRO A 297 -62.42 -19.67 -35.02
N GLN A 298 -62.45 -18.38 -34.69
CA GLN A 298 -62.49 -17.26 -35.63
C GLN A 298 -61.10 -16.86 -36.19
N GLY A 299 -60.03 -17.53 -35.76
CA GLY A 299 -58.66 -17.27 -36.22
C GLY A 299 -57.91 -16.18 -35.44
N GLU A 300 -58.48 -15.66 -34.35
CA GLU A 300 -57.86 -14.64 -33.50
C GLU A 300 -56.93 -15.30 -32.47
N THR A 301 -55.78 -14.67 -32.19
CA THR A 301 -54.89 -15.11 -31.09
C THR A 301 -55.37 -14.52 -29.77
N ALA A 302 -55.79 -15.36 -28.83
CA ALA A 302 -56.11 -15.01 -27.46
C ALA A 302 -55.09 -15.64 -26.50
N LEU A 303 -54.85 -15.03 -25.35
CA LEU A 303 -54.03 -15.61 -24.29
C LEU A 303 -54.78 -16.78 -23.64
N VAL A 304 -54.10 -17.90 -23.37
CA VAL A 304 -54.72 -19.06 -22.69
C VAL A 304 -55.28 -18.68 -21.33
N ASN A 305 -54.53 -17.85 -20.59
CA ASN A 305 -54.89 -17.38 -19.26
C ASN A 305 -54.33 -15.96 -19.05
N GLU A 306 -55.14 -14.94 -19.34
CA GLU A 306 -54.74 -13.53 -19.24
C GLU A 306 -54.30 -13.14 -17.81
N ALA A 307 -55.00 -13.66 -16.79
CA ALA A 307 -54.69 -13.37 -15.39
C ALA A 307 -53.33 -13.93 -14.96
N GLU A 308 -53.02 -15.16 -15.39
CA GLU A 308 -51.74 -15.81 -15.08
C GLU A 308 -50.57 -15.17 -15.85
N ALA A 309 -50.78 -14.83 -17.12
CA ALA A 309 -49.78 -14.12 -17.91
C ALA A 309 -49.43 -12.76 -17.29
N SER A 310 -50.44 -11.98 -16.89
CA SER A 310 -50.27 -10.69 -16.22
C SER A 310 -49.56 -10.82 -14.88
N ALA A 311 -49.94 -11.82 -14.06
CA ALA A 311 -49.29 -12.10 -12.78
C ALA A 311 -47.80 -12.46 -12.99
N LYS A 312 -47.48 -13.26 -14.01
CA LYS A 312 -46.10 -13.65 -14.32
C LYS A 312 -45.26 -12.47 -14.81
N PHE A 313 -45.81 -11.60 -15.66
CA PHE A 313 -45.14 -10.36 -16.06
C PHE A 313 -44.85 -9.45 -14.86
N ALA A 314 -45.83 -9.27 -13.96
CA ALA A 314 -45.65 -8.47 -12.75
C ALA A 314 -44.57 -9.07 -11.83
N GLN A 315 -44.53 -10.40 -11.71
CA GLN A 315 -43.48 -11.11 -10.98
C GLN A 315 -42.10 -10.86 -11.59
N LEU A 316 -41.92 -11.11 -12.89
CA LEU A 316 -40.63 -10.96 -13.57
C LEU A 316 -40.14 -9.50 -13.52
N LEU A 317 -41.04 -8.53 -13.69
CA LEU A 317 -40.71 -7.10 -13.56
C LEU A 317 -40.29 -6.76 -12.12
N SER A 318 -40.98 -7.29 -11.12
CA SER A 318 -40.62 -7.11 -9.71
C SER A 318 -39.25 -7.72 -9.39
N ASP A 319 -38.97 -8.92 -9.90
CA ASP A 319 -37.69 -9.61 -9.73
C ASP A 319 -36.56 -8.83 -10.41
N GLN A 320 -36.76 -8.40 -11.66
CA GLN A 320 -35.82 -7.55 -12.39
C GLN A 320 -35.50 -6.26 -11.61
N ASN A 321 -36.52 -5.54 -11.13
CA ASN A 321 -36.35 -4.32 -10.35
C ASN A 321 -35.58 -4.58 -9.04
N THR A 322 -35.89 -5.68 -8.35
CA THR A 322 -35.21 -6.06 -7.11
C THR A 322 -33.74 -6.40 -7.35
N LYS A 323 -33.41 -7.12 -8.42
CA LYS A 323 -32.03 -7.44 -8.79
C LYS A 323 -31.27 -6.20 -9.28
N SER A 324 -31.94 -5.29 -9.99
CA SER A 324 -31.39 -3.99 -10.38
C SER A 324 -31.00 -3.15 -9.16
N ASP A 325 -31.89 -3.03 -8.18
CA ASP A 325 -31.63 -2.34 -6.91
C ASP A 325 -30.42 -2.96 -6.19
N SER A 326 -30.34 -4.29 -6.14
CA SER A 326 -29.22 -5.02 -5.52
C SER A 326 -27.90 -4.76 -6.25
N ALA A 327 -27.90 -4.84 -7.59
CA ALA A 327 -26.73 -4.57 -8.42
C ALA A 327 -26.24 -3.14 -8.20
N LEU A 328 -27.13 -2.15 -8.27
CA LEU A 328 -26.78 -0.75 -8.06
C LEU A 328 -26.22 -0.50 -6.64
N THR A 329 -26.86 -1.07 -5.62
CA THR A 329 -26.40 -0.98 -4.22
C THR A 329 -25.01 -1.58 -4.05
N SER A 330 -24.76 -2.75 -4.65
CA SER A 330 -23.46 -3.43 -4.59
C SER A 330 -22.34 -2.60 -5.24
N LEU A 331 -22.63 -1.96 -6.38
CA LEU A 331 -21.67 -1.07 -7.05
C LEU A 331 -21.35 0.17 -6.21
N TYR A 332 -22.33 0.74 -5.51
CA TYR A 332 -22.07 1.83 -4.57
C TYR A 332 -21.19 1.40 -3.40
N ILE A 333 -21.39 0.21 -2.86
CA ILE A 333 -20.54 -0.34 -1.79
C ILE A 333 -19.10 -0.53 -2.30
N LEU A 334 -18.94 -1.14 -3.48
CA LEU A 334 -17.63 -1.35 -4.10
C LEU A 334 -16.91 -0.01 -4.37
N GLY A 335 -17.61 0.96 -4.94
CA GLY A 335 -17.08 2.30 -5.19
C GLY A 335 -16.72 3.05 -3.90
N GLY A 336 -17.53 2.90 -2.84
CA GLY A 336 -17.26 3.47 -1.53
C GLY A 336 -16.00 2.88 -0.87
N ILE A 337 -15.84 1.56 -0.89
CA ILE A 337 -14.64 0.87 -0.40
C ILE A 337 -13.41 1.32 -1.19
N TYR A 338 -13.52 1.41 -2.52
CA TYR A 338 -12.46 1.89 -3.38
C TYR A 338 -12.04 3.33 -3.01
N ALA A 339 -12.99 4.26 -2.88
CA ALA A 339 -12.70 5.65 -2.51
C ALA A 339 -12.06 5.77 -1.11
N ILE A 340 -12.57 5.03 -0.12
CA ILE A 340 -11.99 4.99 1.24
C ILE A 340 -10.56 4.47 1.19
N SER A 341 -10.29 3.42 0.39
CA SER A 341 -8.94 2.87 0.27
C SER A 341 -7.93 3.89 -0.29
N LEU A 342 -8.34 4.70 -1.28
CA LEU A 342 -7.51 5.78 -1.83
C LEU A 342 -7.20 6.86 -0.80
N ILE A 343 -8.23 7.31 -0.08
CA ILE A 343 -8.08 8.30 0.99
C ILE A 343 -7.13 7.76 2.06
N HIS A 344 -7.32 6.50 2.48
CA HIS A 344 -6.49 5.85 3.49
C HIS A 344 -5.03 5.74 3.05
N ALA A 345 -4.77 5.38 1.78
CA ALA A 345 -3.41 5.31 1.24
C ALA A 345 -2.72 6.68 1.16
N TRP A 346 -3.47 7.76 0.94
CA TRP A 346 -2.95 9.12 0.87
C TRP A 346 -2.56 9.69 2.25
N PHE A 347 -3.33 9.41 3.30
CA PHE A 347 -3.14 10.03 4.62
C PHE A 347 -2.20 9.26 5.57
N ILE A 348 -1.71 8.08 5.21
CA ILE A 348 -1.00 7.20 6.16
C ILE A 348 0.49 7.15 5.90
N ASP A 349 1.28 7.41 6.92
CA ASP A 349 2.74 7.29 6.88
C ASP A 349 3.20 5.84 6.75
N ALA A 350 4.38 5.59 6.19
CA ALA A 350 4.93 4.24 6.17
C ALA A 350 5.36 3.78 7.57
N GLU A 351 5.16 2.49 7.87
CA GLU A 351 5.73 1.86 9.06
C GLU A 351 7.15 1.41 8.71
N VAL A 352 8.14 2.13 9.22
CA VAL A 352 9.53 1.69 9.14
C VAL A 352 9.89 1.11 10.50
N TYR A 353 10.33 -0.15 10.51
CA TYR A 353 10.93 -0.75 11.70
C TYR A 353 12.25 -0.02 11.99
N ALA A 354 12.18 1.05 12.77
CA ALA A 354 13.36 1.64 13.36
C ALA A 354 13.98 0.57 14.27
N THR A 355 15.27 0.29 14.09
CA THR A 355 16.00 -0.53 15.04
C THR A 355 15.82 0.08 16.42
N SER A 356 15.13 -0.63 17.31
CA SER A 356 15.30 -0.37 18.73
C SER A 356 16.75 -0.73 19.05
N THR A 357 17.64 0.27 19.06
CA THR A 357 18.87 0.18 19.85
C THR A 357 18.46 0.18 21.32
N THR A 358 17.89 -0.93 21.76
CA THR A 358 17.97 -1.34 23.14
C THR A 358 19.41 -1.80 23.31
N GLU A 359 20.28 -0.88 23.70
CA GLU A 359 21.50 -1.24 24.41
C GLU A 359 21.08 -2.09 25.61
N SER A 360 21.15 -3.42 25.45
CA SER A 360 21.08 -4.34 26.57
C SER A 360 22.41 -4.27 27.28
N PRO A 361 22.48 -3.83 28.55
CA PRO A 361 23.68 -3.99 29.35
C PRO A 361 23.85 -5.49 29.62
N GLN A 362 24.94 -6.05 29.12
CA GLN A 362 25.60 -7.25 29.61
C GLN A 362 24.80 -8.56 29.64
N GLY A 363 25.13 -9.42 28.65
CA GLY A 363 25.57 -10.79 28.93
C GLY A 363 24.51 -11.78 29.38
N THR A 364 23.93 -12.54 28.44
CA THR A 364 23.70 -13.97 28.63
C THR A 364 23.51 -14.68 27.30
N LYS A 365 24.23 -15.80 27.12
CA LYS A 365 24.08 -16.74 26.00
C LYS A 365 22.69 -17.37 26.05
N SER A 366 21.91 -17.34 24.96
CA SER A 366 20.76 -18.23 24.81
C SER A 366 20.36 -18.44 23.35
N GLY A 367 20.40 -19.72 22.94
CA GLY A 367 19.51 -20.38 21.99
C GLY A 367 19.24 -19.73 20.63
N VAL A 368 20.01 -20.14 19.61
CA VAL A 368 19.57 -20.05 18.21
C VAL A 368 18.43 -21.07 18.01
N ILE A 369 17.18 -20.60 17.95
CA ILE A 369 16.08 -21.33 17.32
C ILE A 369 16.02 -20.83 15.88
N GLY A 370 16.44 -21.68 14.94
CA GLY A 370 16.35 -21.40 13.51
C GLY A 370 14.90 -21.33 13.07
N ALA A 371 14.44 -20.14 12.70
CA ALA A 371 13.25 -19.97 11.89
C ALA A 371 13.66 -20.13 10.43
N VAL A 372 13.23 -21.24 9.82
CA VAL A 372 13.28 -21.45 8.38
C VAL A 372 12.23 -20.52 7.75
N TYR A 373 12.68 -19.53 6.99
CA TYR A 373 11.80 -18.76 6.11
C TYR A 373 12.01 -19.22 4.66
N PRO A 374 10.94 -19.25 3.84
CA PRO A 374 11.07 -19.52 2.42
C PRO A 374 11.86 -18.37 1.78
N THR A 375 13.01 -18.70 1.20
CA THR A 375 13.78 -17.80 0.34
C THR A 375 12.91 -17.38 -0.83
N TYR A 376 12.76 -16.07 -1.02
CA TYR A 376 12.14 -15.48 -2.20
C TYR A 376 13.10 -15.67 -3.38
N ASP A 377 12.91 -16.73 -4.16
CA ASP A 377 13.68 -17.02 -5.36
C ASP A 377 13.09 -16.22 -6.55
N PRO A 378 13.85 -15.29 -7.16
CA PRO A 378 13.38 -14.50 -8.29
C PRO A 378 13.30 -15.29 -9.63
N MET A 379 13.49 -16.61 -9.66
CA MET A 379 13.47 -17.40 -10.91
C MET A 379 12.07 -17.74 -11.49
N MET A 380 10.95 -17.40 -10.86
CA MET A 380 9.61 -17.71 -11.40
C MET A 380 9.10 -16.68 -12.44
N ARG A 381 9.90 -16.38 -13.47
CA ARG A 381 9.43 -15.60 -14.64
C ARG A 381 9.56 -16.30 -15.99
N GLU A 382 10.17 -17.47 -16.07
CA GLU A 382 10.23 -18.27 -17.30
C GLU A 382 10.07 -19.77 -17.01
N ALA A 383 8.83 -20.25 -16.93
CA ALA A 383 8.50 -21.64 -17.26
C ALA A 383 6.98 -21.76 -17.47
N GLY A 384 6.59 -21.81 -18.73
CA GLY A 384 5.35 -22.51 -19.08
C GLY A 384 5.50 -24.01 -18.80
N VAL A 385 4.36 -24.66 -18.58
CA VAL A 385 4.11 -26.11 -18.59
C VAL A 385 4.35 -26.88 -17.27
N GLY A 386 3.28 -27.51 -16.77
CA GLY A 386 3.33 -28.90 -16.28
C GLY A 386 3.31 -29.15 -14.76
N PHE A 387 2.19 -29.71 -14.29
CA PHE A 387 1.92 -30.26 -12.95
C PHE A 387 2.85 -31.45 -12.58
N GLN A 388 3.29 -31.57 -11.32
CA GLN A 388 3.26 -32.83 -10.53
C GLN A 388 3.52 -32.56 -9.04
N LEU A 389 2.54 -32.90 -8.19
CA LEU A 389 2.70 -33.03 -6.75
C LEU A 389 3.17 -34.46 -6.43
N ARG A 390 4.34 -34.60 -5.79
CA ARG A 390 4.71 -35.81 -5.05
C ARG A 390 4.74 -35.49 -3.56
N TYR A 391 3.88 -36.17 -2.81
CA TYR A 391 4.06 -36.34 -1.36
C TYR A 391 4.95 -37.56 -1.12
N SER A 392 5.80 -37.50 -0.10
CA SER A 392 6.42 -38.66 0.52
C SER A 392 6.42 -38.45 2.03
N PHE A 393 6.06 -39.53 2.72
CA PHE A 393 5.84 -39.64 4.17
C PHE A 393 7.08 -39.33 5.01
#